data_AF-A0A4Q7LRL3-F1
#
_entry.id   AF-A0A4Q7LRL3-F1
#
_cell.length_a   1.000
_cell.length_b   1.000
_cell.length_c   1.000
_cell.angle_alpha   90.00
_cell.angle_beta   90.00
_cell.angle_gamma   90.00
#
_symmetry.space_group_name_H-M   'P 1'
#
loop_
_entity.id
_entity.type
_entity.pdbx_description
1 polymer ?
#
loop_
_entity_poly.entity_id
_entity_poly.type
_entity_poly.pdbx_seq_one_letter_code
_entity_poly.pdbx_strand_id
1 'polypeptide(L)'
;MSDATVEQSGEDARGAGIEDGAAPLSLRFVAGNPSDEELAAIQVVIAAVAAERAALGAEPVAPPVNFWERSARVMRAPLTAGPGQWRASVGLRP
;
A
#
# COMPACT_ATOMS: atom_id res chain seq x y z
N MET A 1 13.50 28.08 48.89
CA MET A 1 12.49 27.10 49.34
C MET A 1 11.22 27.46 48.59
N SER A 2 11.04 26.97 47.35
CA SER A 2 10.47 25.63 47.04
C SER A 2 9.03 25.56 47.54
N ASP A 3 8.00 25.19 46.80
CA ASP A 3 7.83 24.63 45.46
C ASP A 3 6.29 24.56 45.21
N ALA A 4 5.87 24.04 44.06
CA ALA A 4 4.55 23.52 43.69
C ALA A 4 3.68 24.42 42.80
N THR A 5 4.11 24.41 41.55
CA THR A 5 3.35 24.43 40.29
C THR A 5 2.10 23.52 40.29
N VAL A 6 1.05 24.06 39.67
CA VAL A 6 -0.06 23.44 38.90
C VAL A 6 -0.05 21.92 38.75
N GLU A 7 -1.18 21.26 39.04
CA GLU A 7 -1.73 20.21 38.16
C GLU A 7 -3.27 20.20 38.19
N GLN A 8 -3.84 20.71 37.10
CA GLN A 8 -5.21 20.48 36.70
C GLN A 8 -5.27 19.05 36.13
N SER A 9 -5.71 18.07 36.92
CA SER A 9 -6.02 16.72 36.43
C SER A 9 -7.14 16.78 35.39
N GLY A 10 -6.76 16.66 34.13
CA GLY A 10 -7.68 16.30 33.04
C GLY A 10 -7.89 14.80 33.07
N GLU A 11 -8.89 14.35 33.82
CA GLU A 11 -9.29 12.95 33.89
C GLU A 11 -10.20 12.62 32.69
N ASP A 12 -9.61 11.88 31.75
CA ASP A 12 -10.15 10.66 31.16
C ASP A 12 -11.61 10.66 30.67
N ALA A 13 -11.82 11.03 29.41
CA ALA A 13 -12.92 10.48 28.60
C ALA A 13 -12.78 10.76 27.09
N ARG A 14 -11.62 10.55 26.49
CA ARG A 14 -11.56 10.30 25.05
C ARG A 14 -10.97 8.93 24.83
N GLY A 15 -11.78 8.04 24.28
CA GLY A 15 -11.44 6.65 24.05
C GLY A 15 -10.04 6.54 23.45
N ALA A 16 -9.16 5.89 24.19
CA ALA A 16 -7.97 5.28 23.62
C ALA A 16 -8.48 4.13 22.73
N GLY A 17 -8.92 4.49 21.52
CA GLY A 17 -8.97 3.55 20.43
C GLY A 17 -7.58 2.93 20.33
N ILE A 18 -7.51 1.62 20.17
CA ILE A 18 -6.27 0.96 19.83
C ILE A 18 -5.94 1.40 18.42
N GLU A 19 -5.30 2.57 18.29
CA GLU A 19 -4.67 3.01 17.06
C GLU A 19 -3.35 2.26 16.98
N ASP A 20 -3.44 0.96 16.77
CA ASP A 20 -2.30 0.18 16.32
C ASP A 20 -1.85 0.86 15.02
N GLY A 21 -0.69 1.50 15.04
CA GLY A 21 -0.17 2.42 14.02
C GLY A 21 0.14 1.78 12.66
N ALA A 22 -0.55 0.71 12.29
CA ALA A 22 -0.61 0.22 10.93
C ALA A 22 -1.70 1.01 10.19
N ALA A 23 -1.31 2.11 9.54
CA ALA A 23 -2.17 2.77 8.57
C ALA A 23 -2.75 1.69 7.62
N PRO A 24 -4.07 1.67 7.39
CA PRO A 24 -4.70 0.57 6.65
C PRO A 24 -4.04 0.43 5.28
N LEU A 25 -3.51 -0.77 5.01
CA LEU A 25 -2.96 -1.12 3.71
C LEU A 25 -4.06 -0.94 2.67
N SER A 26 -3.91 0.07 1.82
CA SER A 26 -4.88 0.37 0.77
C SER A 26 -4.70 -0.62 -0.38
N LEU A 27 -5.35 -1.79 -0.28
CA LEU A 27 -5.36 -2.81 -1.32
C LEU A 27 -6.47 -2.52 -2.34
N ARG A 28 -6.15 -2.57 -3.64
CA ARG A 28 -7.12 -2.44 -4.73
C ARG A 28 -7.05 -3.66 -5.65
N PHE A 29 -8.17 -4.37 -5.75
CA PHE A 29 -8.35 -5.46 -6.72
C PHE A 29 -8.87 -4.87 -8.03
N VAL A 30 -8.14 -5.11 -9.12
CA VAL A 30 -8.46 -4.54 -10.45
C VAL A 30 -9.23 -5.52 -11.34
N ALA A 31 -9.35 -6.78 -10.94
CA ALA A 31 -10.05 -7.84 -11.64
C ALA A 31 -10.49 -8.94 -10.65
N GLY A 32 -11.48 -9.74 -11.06
CA GLY A 32 -12.09 -10.77 -10.22
C GLY A 32 -13.18 -10.24 -9.27
N ASN A 33 -13.77 -11.13 -8.49
CA ASN A 33 -14.73 -10.82 -7.41
C ASN A 33 -14.42 -11.71 -6.20
N PRO A 34 -13.35 -11.40 -5.44
CA PRO A 34 -12.98 -12.19 -4.28
C PRO A 34 -14.07 -12.14 -3.21
N SER A 35 -14.24 -13.23 -2.49
CA SER A 35 -15.08 -13.29 -1.31
C SER A 35 -14.45 -12.52 -0.13
N ASP A 36 -15.28 -12.17 0.85
CA ASP A 36 -14.82 -11.47 2.06
C ASP A 36 -13.81 -12.30 2.86
N GLU A 37 -13.96 -13.63 2.86
CA GLU A 37 -13.02 -14.56 3.50
C GLU A 37 -11.64 -14.51 2.84
N GLU A 38 -11.59 -14.51 1.50
CA GLU A 38 -10.34 -14.39 0.76
C GLU A 38 -9.67 -13.04 0.97
N LEU A 39 -10.45 -11.95 1.04
CA LEU A 39 -9.94 -10.61 1.35
C LEU A 39 -9.29 -10.58 2.74
N ALA A 40 -9.94 -11.16 3.74
CA ALA A 40 -9.40 -11.27 5.09
C ALA A 40 -8.11 -12.11 5.12
N ALA A 41 -8.10 -13.24 4.43
CA ALA A 41 -6.91 -14.10 4.35
C ALA A 41 -5.71 -13.36 3.73
N ILE A 42 -5.91 -12.65 2.62
CA ILE A 42 -4.86 -11.87 1.96
C ILE A 42 -4.33 -10.78 2.89
N GLN A 43 -5.22 -10.05 3.56
CA GLN A 43 -4.83 -8.99 4.49
C GLN A 43 -3.98 -9.53 5.64
N VAL A 44 -4.38 -10.67 6.23
CA VAL A 44 -3.63 -11.33 7.33
C VAL A 44 -2.24 -11.75 6.86
N VAL A 45 -2.13 -12.38 5.68
CA VAL A 45 -0.83 -12.81 5.13
C VAL A 45 0.09 -11.62 4.89
N ILE A 46 -0.41 -10.55 4.28
CA ILE A 46 0.40 -9.35 4.00
C ILE A 46 0.85 -8.69 5.32
N ALA A 47 -0.04 -8.58 6.30
CA ALA A 47 0.28 -8.02 7.61
C ALA A 47 1.33 -8.87 8.35
N ALA A 48 1.21 -10.20 8.32
CA ALA A 48 2.17 -11.11 8.95
C ALA A 48 3.58 -10.97 8.32
N VAL A 49 3.67 -10.93 6.98
CA VAL A 49 4.95 -10.74 6.28
C VAL A 49 5.55 -9.37 6.57
N ALA A 50 4.72 -8.32 6.65
CA ALA A 50 5.18 -6.98 7.00
C ALA A 50 5.75 -6.93 8.44
N ALA A 51 5.06 -7.55 9.40
CA ALA A 51 5.50 -7.65 10.78
C ALA A 51 6.81 -8.45 10.91
N GLU A 52 6.93 -9.58 10.21
CA GLU A 52 8.15 -10.38 10.17
C GLU A 52 9.34 -9.57 9.65
N ARG A 53 9.16 -8.82 8.55
CA ARG A 53 10.22 -7.97 8.00
C ARG A 53 10.64 -6.85 8.95
N ALA A 54 9.68 -6.24 9.64
CA ALA A 54 9.98 -5.24 10.67
C ALA A 54 10.80 -5.85 11.82
N ALA A 55 10.44 -7.06 12.27
CA ALA A 55 11.16 -7.76 13.34
C ALA A 55 12.61 -8.14 12.94
N LEU A 56 12.85 -8.42 11.65
CA LEU A 56 14.19 -8.73 11.12
C LEU A 56 15.05 -7.47 10.88
N GLY A 57 14.57 -6.28 11.22
CA GLY A 57 15.31 -5.03 11.01
C GLY A 57 15.50 -4.70 9.53
N ALA A 58 14.60 -5.14 8.66
CA ALA A 58 14.65 -4.78 7.26
C ALA A 58 14.39 -3.27 7.13
N GLU A 59 15.43 -2.52 6.73
CA GLU A 59 15.28 -1.10 6.39
C GLU A 59 14.23 -0.92 5.29
N PRO A 60 13.46 0.20 5.30
CA PRO A 60 12.54 0.52 4.22
C PRO A 60 13.32 0.55 2.91
N VAL A 61 13.13 -0.48 2.10
CA VAL A 61 13.72 -0.52 0.76
C VAL A 61 13.13 0.65 -0.01
N ALA A 62 14.00 1.57 -0.46
CA ALA A 62 13.59 2.66 -1.33
C ALA A 62 12.69 2.08 -2.45
N PRO A 63 11.58 2.75 -2.81
CA PRO A 63 10.67 2.21 -3.81
C PRO A 63 11.47 1.80 -5.04
N PRO A 64 11.32 0.55 -5.51
CA PRO A 64 12.14 0.04 -6.59
C PRO A 64 11.99 0.97 -7.78
N VAL A 65 13.12 1.29 -8.43
CA VAL A 65 13.11 1.98 -9.71
C VAL A 65 12.15 1.23 -10.63
N ASN A 66 11.12 1.92 -11.10
CA ASN A 66 10.10 1.38 -11.99
C ASN A 66 10.71 1.11 -13.37
N PHE A 67 11.39 -0.02 -13.50
CA PHE A 67 12.06 -0.38 -14.75
C PHE A 67 11.11 -0.42 -15.96
N TRP A 68 9.81 -0.59 -15.73
CA TRP A 68 8.76 -0.45 -16.75
C TRP A 68 8.59 0.99 -17.23
N GLU A 69 8.66 1.98 -16.34
CA GLU A 69 8.61 3.41 -16.68
C GLU A 69 9.92 3.86 -17.33
N ARG A 70 11.07 3.36 -16.85
CA ARG A 70 12.37 3.58 -17.49
C ARG A 70 12.46 2.97 -18.90
N SER A 71 11.87 1.80 -19.10
CA SER A 71 11.85 1.10 -20.40
C SER A 71 10.73 1.56 -21.32
N ALA A 72 9.80 2.39 -20.83
CA ALA A 72 8.87 3.16 -21.65
C ALA A 72 9.65 4.22 -22.44
N ARG A 73 10.45 3.78 -23.41
CA ARG A 73 10.92 4.64 -24.51
C ARG A 73 9.71 5.33 -25.13
N VAL A 74 9.92 6.52 -25.70
CA VAL A 74 8.90 7.24 -26.45
C VAL A 74 8.25 6.26 -27.44
N MET A 75 6.99 5.91 -27.17
CA MET A 75 6.28 4.99 -28.04
C MET A 75 6.08 5.67 -29.39
N ARG A 76 6.35 4.95 -30.48
CA ARG A 76 6.19 5.49 -31.84
C ARG A 76 4.75 5.90 -32.14
N ALA A 77 3.78 5.26 -31.47
CA ALA A 77 2.37 5.58 -31.57
C ALA A 77 1.69 5.40 -30.19
N PRO A 78 0.65 6.19 -29.88
CA PRO A 78 -0.15 6.01 -28.67
C PRO A 78 -0.81 4.62 -28.63
N LEU A 79 -0.80 3.96 -27.46
CA LEU A 79 -1.58 2.75 -27.23
C LEU A 79 -3.00 3.15 -26.79
N THR A 80 -4.01 2.70 -27.52
CA THR A 80 -5.41 2.89 -27.16
C THR A 80 -5.91 1.66 -26.40
N ALA A 81 -6.43 1.85 -25.20
CA ALA A 81 -7.09 0.77 -24.45
C ALA A 81 -8.47 0.46 -25.07
N GLY A 82 -8.81 -0.82 -25.19
CA GLY A 82 -10.14 -1.25 -25.63
C GLY A 82 -10.20 -2.69 -26.12
N PRO A 83 -11.41 -3.24 -26.33
CA PRO A 83 -11.59 -4.57 -26.89
C PRO A 83 -10.84 -4.74 -28.22
N GLY A 84 -10.06 -5.80 -28.35
CA GLY A 84 -9.28 -6.10 -29.56
C GLY A 84 -8.02 -5.25 -29.78
N GLN A 85 -7.83 -4.15 -29.04
CA GLN A 85 -6.70 -3.24 -29.25
C GLN A 85 -5.35 -3.87 -28.91
N TRP A 86 -5.34 -4.83 -27.97
CA TRP A 86 -4.15 -5.64 -27.68
C TRP A 86 -3.68 -6.48 -28.89
N ARG A 87 -4.60 -6.94 -29.72
CA ARG A 87 -4.23 -7.69 -30.94
C ARG A 87 -3.72 -6.74 -32.03
N ALA A 88 -4.29 -5.54 -32.10
CA ALA A 88 -3.85 -4.49 -33.02
C ALA A 88 -2.43 -4.00 -32.70
N SER A 89 -2.00 -4.01 -31.43
CA SER A 89 -0.64 -3.60 -31.06
C SER A 89 0.46 -4.55 -31.53
N VAL A 90 0.12 -5.81 -31.86
CA VAL A 90 1.08 -6.78 -32.41
C VAL A 90 1.51 -6.41 -33.84
N GLY A 91 0.66 -5.69 -34.59
CA GLY A 91 0.94 -5.22 -35.94
C GLY A 91 1.76 -3.92 -36.01
N LEU A 92 1.95 -3.23 -34.87
CA LEU A 92 2.81 -2.06 -34.78
C LEU A 92 4.27 -2.51 -34.81
N ARG A 93 4.83 -2.76 -36.00
CA ARG A 93 6.27 -2.99 -36.15
C ARG A 93 7.04 -1.71 -35.82
N PRO A 94 8.17 -1.81 -35.10
CA PRO A 94 9.10 -0.71 -34.88
C PRO A 94 9.76 -0.24 -36.17
#